data_AF-A0A412B4I2-F1
#
_entry.id   AF-A0A412B4I2-F1
#
_cell.length_a   1.000
_cell.length_b   1.000
_cell.length_c   1.000
_cell.angle_alpha   90.00
_cell.angle_beta   90.00
_cell.angle_gamma   90.00
#
_symmetry.space_group_name_H-M   'P 1'
#
loop_
_entity.id
_entity.type
_entity.pdbx_description
1 polymer ?
#
loop_
_entity_poly.entity_id
_entity_poly.type
_entity_poly.pdbx_seq_one_letter_code
_entity_poly.pdbx_strand_id
1 'polypeptide(L)'
;MTEKLQNALNEQITAELWSANLYLSMSFYLEREGFSGMARWMQKQSAEEIGHAYAIAEYMIKREATPKVDKVDVVPQGWGNLVEVFEHALEHEKHVSKLIDELVQVASEEKDNATQNFLWQFVREQVEEEANVLNIVSRLRKAGDSAILFMDAKLGERES
;
A
#
# COMPACT_ATOMS: atom_id res chain seq x y z
N MET A 1 18.18 7.45 -17.10
CA MET A 1 17.53 6.20 -16.67
C MET A 1 17.23 5.36 -17.89
N THR A 2 17.45 4.04 -17.90
CA THR A 2 17.16 3.20 -19.08
C THR A 2 15.66 3.05 -19.29
N GLU A 3 15.23 2.70 -20.50
CA GLU A 3 13.80 2.50 -20.81
C GLU A 3 13.21 1.35 -19.97
N LYS A 4 13.95 0.26 -19.78
CA LYS A 4 13.55 -0.86 -18.92
C LYS A 4 13.24 -0.39 -17.50
N LEU A 5 14.13 0.40 -16.89
CA LEU A 5 13.94 0.89 -15.53
C LEU A 5 12.82 1.94 -15.43
N GLN A 6 12.67 2.80 -16.46
CA GLN A 6 11.54 3.74 -16.53
C GLN A 6 10.21 3.02 -16.61
N ASN A 7 10.11 1.94 -17.38
CA ASN A 7 8.88 1.15 -17.49
C ASN A 7 8.55 0.47 -16.16
N ALA A 8 9.54 -0.15 -15.51
CA ALA A 8 9.34 -0.80 -14.21
C ALA A 8 8.90 0.19 -13.11
N LEU A 9 9.45 1.42 -13.10
CA LEU A 9 8.99 2.46 -12.17
C LEU A 9 7.57 2.96 -12.48
N ASN A 10 7.18 3.04 -13.76
CA ASN A 10 5.81 3.39 -14.15
C ASN A 10 4.81 2.29 -13.80
N GLU A 11 5.20 1.03 -13.90
CA GLU A 11 4.42 -0.12 -13.42
C GLU A 11 4.21 -0.02 -11.90
N GLN A 12 5.26 0.32 -11.14
CA GLN A 12 5.12 0.54 -9.70
C GLN A 12 4.20 1.72 -9.35
N ILE A 13 4.30 2.87 -10.07
CA ILE A 13 3.33 3.97 -9.90
C ILE A 13 1.90 3.48 -10.06
N THR A 14 1.66 2.62 -11.06
CA THR A 14 0.32 2.06 -11.30
C THR A 14 -0.11 1.11 -10.18
N ALA A 15 0.82 0.31 -9.66
CA ALA A 15 0.58 -0.56 -8.51
C ALA A 15 0.20 0.23 -7.26
N GLU A 16 0.92 1.30 -6.91
CA GLU A 16 0.58 2.15 -5.75
C GLU A 16 -0.79 2.83 -5.91
N LEU A 17 -1.13 3.29 -7.12
CA LEU A 17 -2.45 3.86 -7.38
C LEU A 17 -3.57 2.80 -7.29
N TRP A 18 -3.26 1.53 -7.62
CA TRP A 18 -4.18 0.42 -7.40
C TRP A 18 -4.35 0.11 -5.90
N SER A 19 -3.25 0.09 -5.13
CA SER A 19 -3.26 -0.02 -3.66
C SER A 19 -4.13 1.08 -3.03
N ALA A 20 -3.95 2.33 -3.47
CA ALA A 20 -4.75 3.47 -3.03
C ALA A 20 -6.25 3.23 -3.24
N ASN A 21 -6.64 2.75 -4.43
CA ASN A 21 -8.03 2.44 -4.74
C ASN A 21 -8.55 1.25 -3.91
N LEU A 22 -7.73 0.23 -3.66
CA LEU A 22 -8.09 -0.92 -2.84
C LEU A 22 -8.44 -0.47 -1.42
N TYR A 23 -7.56 0.33 -0.80
CA TYR A 23 -7.79 0.84 0.54
C TYR A 23 -8.97 1.81 0.62
N LEU A 24 -9.19 2.62 -0.41
CA LEU A 24 -10.40 3.45 -0.48
C LEU A 24 -11.68 2.60 -0.53
N SER A 25 -11.68 1.52 -1.32
CA SER A 25 -12.80 0.57 -1.40
C SER A 25 -13.04 -0.15 -0.07
N MET A 26 -11.97 -0.61 0.59
CA MET A 26 -12.03 -1.22 1.92
C MET A 26 -12.62 -0.23 2.93
N SER A 27 -12.24 1.04 2.87
CA SER A 27 -12.80 2.07 3.74
C SER A 27 -14.32 2.21 3.56
N PHE A 28 -14.79 2.30 2.32
CA PHE A 28 -16.23 2.45 2.05
C PHE A 28 -17.02 1.24 2.54
N TYR A 29 -16.47 0.04 2.37
CA TYR A 29 -17.05 -1.18 2.92
C TYR A 29 -17.12 -1.12 4.45
N LEU A 30 -16.01 -0.83 5.13
CA LEU A 30 -15.94 -0.78 6.59
C LEU A 30 -16.87 0.28 7.19
N GLU A 31 -16.96 1.46 6.58
CA GLU A 31 -17.86 2.53 7.01
C GLU A 31 -19.32 2.06 6.93
N ARG A 32 -19.70 1.40 5.83
CA ARG A 32 -21.04 0.83 5.65
C ARG A 32 -21.37 -0.23 6.70
N GLU A 33 -20.39 -1.05 7.07
CA GLU A 33 -20.54 -2.07 8.12
C GLU A 33 -20.48 -1.49 9.56
N GLY A 34 -20.27 -0.18 9.71
CA GLY A 34 -20.29 0.52 11.01
C GLY A 34 -18.94 0.59 11.74
N PHE A 35 -17.83 0.28 11.06
CA PHE A 35 -16.47 0.31 11.61
C PHE A 35 -15.71 1.58 11.17
N SER A 36 -16.19 2.73 11.66
CA SER A 36 -15.69 4.05 11.25
C SER A 36 -14.20 4.30 11.55
N GLY A 37 -13.67 3.74 12.63
CA GLY A 37 -12.26 3.93 12.97
C GLY A 37 -11.33 3.14 12.04
N MET A 38 -11.71 1.91 11.70
CA MET A 38 -11.01 1.10 10.70
C MET A 38 -11.18 1.67 9.29
N ALA A 39 -12.37 2.19 8.96
CA ALA A 39 -12.60 2.89 7.71
C ALA A 39 -11.68 4.11 7.56
N ARG A 40 -11.51 4.89 8.63
CA ARG A 40 -10.56 6.02 8.67
C ARG A 40 -9.11 5.55 8.52
N TRP A 41 -8.74 4.44 9.15
CA TRP A 41 -7.40 3.86 9.00
C TRP A 41 -7.12 3.51 7.53
N MET A 42 -8.07 2.90 6.83
CA MET A 42 -7.96 2.58 5.40
C MET A 42 -7.91 3.83 4.51
N GLN A 43 -8.65 4.90 4.84
CA GLN A 43 -8.54 6.17 4.09
C GLN A 43 -7.15 6.78 4.19
N LYS A 44 -6.51 6.67 5.36
CA LYS A 44 -5.14 7.14 5.56
C LYS A 44 -4.16 6.32 4.76
N GLN A 45 -4.28 5.00 4.80
CA GLN A 45 -3.47 4.12 3.97
C GLN A 45 -3.60 4.47 2.49
N SER A 46 -4.84 4.67 2.01
CA SER A 46 -5.10 5.10 0.64
C SER A 46 -4.36 6.39 0.26
N ALA A 47 -4.32 7.37 1.17
CA ALA A 47 -3.58 8.61 0.94
C ALA A 47 -2.06 8.43 0.96
N GLU A 48 -1.54 7.53 1.80
CA GLU A 48 -0.11 7.18 1.86
C GLU A 48 0.34 6.52 0.55
N GLU A 49 -0.44 5.59 -0.01
CA GLU A 49 -0.12 4.96 -1.30
C GLU A 49 -0.11 5.95 -2.47
N ILE A 50 -1.01 6.95 -2.45
CA ILE A 50 -0.94 8.07 -3.41
C ILE A 50 0.38 8.84 -3.22
N GLY A 51 0.81 9.04 -1.98
CA GLY A 51 2.12 9.62 -1.64
C GLY A 51 3.28 8.81 -2.20
N HIS A 52 3.23 7.47 -2.13
CA HIS A 52 4.24 6.58 -2.72
C HIS A 52 4.33 6.76 -4.23
N ALA A 53 3.20 6.78 -4.93
CA ALA A 53 3.14 7.05 -6.37
C ALA A 53 3.77 8.40 -6.73
N TYR A 54 3.48 9.46 -5.96
CA TYR A 54 4.10 10.78 -6.13
C TYR A 54 5.61 10.75 -5.90
N ALA A 55 6.08 10.09 -4.84
CA ALA A 55 7.49 10.00 -4.52
C ALA A 55 8.29 9.33 -5.66
N ILE A 56 7.76 8.26 -6.25
CA ILE A 56 8.35 7.60 -7.41
C ILE A 56 8.35 8.54 -8.63
N ALA A 57 7.23 9.20 -8.92
CA ALA A 57 7.14 10.13 -10.05
C ALA A 57 8.11 11.31 -9.92
N GLU A 58 8.21 11.91 -8.74
CA GLU A 58 9.17 12.99 -8.46
C GLU A 58 10.61 12.53 -8.62
N TYR A 59 10.92 11.32 -8.16
CA TYR A 59 12.24 10.73 -8.32
C TYR A 59 12.59 10.55 -9.80
N MET A 60 11.66 10.04 -10.61
CA MET A 60 11.83 9.92 -12.05
C MET A 60 12.12 11.27 -12.70
N ILE A 61 11.35 12.32 -12.37
CA ILE A 61 11.54 13.67 -12.89
C ILE A 61 12.94 14.21 -12.53
N LYS A 62 13.40 14.01 -11.28
CA LYS A 62 14.76 14.40 -10.83
C LYS A 62 15.87 13.68 -11.62
N ARG A 63 15.56 12.55 -12.25
CA ARG A 63 16.46 11.75 -13.09
C ARG A 63 16.22 11.95 -14.59
N GLU A 64 15.50 13.01 -14.97
CA GLU A 64 15.13 13.36 -16.36
C GLU A 64 14.33 12.26 -17.07
N ALA A 65 13.62 11.42 -16.30
CA ALA A 65 12.71 10.38 -16.81
C ALA A 65 11.27 10.89 -16.85
N THR A 66 10.41 10.21 -17.62
CA THR A 66 9.00 10.59 -17.78
C THR A 66 8.08 9.65 -16.99
N PRO A 67 7.54 10.08 -15.85
CA PRO A 67 6.50 9.33 -15.16
C PRO A 67 5.18 9.37 -15.95
N LYS A 68 4.38 8.32 -15.82
CA LYS A 68 3.09 8.17 -16.49
C LYS A 68 2.04 7.72 -15.48
N VAL A 69 0.83 8.18 -15.69
CA VAL A 69 -0.36 7.63 -15.02
C VAL A 69 -1.05 6.74 -16.04
N ASP A 70 -1.03 5.43 -15.82
CA ASP A 70 -1.68 4.47 -16.70
C ASP A 70 -3.07 4.08 -16.17
N LYS A 71 -3.76 3.21 -16.91
CA LYS A 71 -5.02 2.61 -16.51
C LYS A 71 -4.82 1.84 -15.20
N VAL A 72 -5.58 2.23 -14.17
CA VAL A 72 -5.71 1.47 -12.94
C VAL A 72 -6.91 0.53 -13.07
N ASP A 73 -6.68 -0.77 -12.90
CA ASP A 73 -7.74 -1.77 -12.96
C ASP A 73 -8.69 -1.69 -11.76
N VAL A 74 -9.86 -2.30 -11.91
CA VAL A 74 -10.88 -2.33 -10.85
C VAL A 74 -10.37 -3.09 -9.63
N VAL A 75 -10.77 -2.61 -8.45
CA VAL A 75 -10.48 -3.24 -7.15
C VAL A 75 -11.73 -3.94 -6.61
N PRO A 76 -11.59 -4.96 -5.74
CA PRO A 76 -12.73 -5.56 -5.05
C PRO A 76 -13.57 -4.53 -4.27
N GLN A 77 -14.88 -4.78 -4.19
CA GLN A 77 -15.88 -3.85 -3.64
C GLN A 77 -16.61 -4.38 -2.40
N GLY A 78 -16.22 -5.56 -1.92
CA GLY A 78 -16.89 -6.23 -0.82
C GLY A 78 -16.09 -7.42 -0.29
N TRP A 79 -16.26 -7.66 1.01
CA TRP A 79 -15.63 -8.73 1.76
C TRP A 79 -16.72 -9.44 2.59
N GLY A 80 -16.47 -10.64 3.11
CA GLY A 80 -17.46 -11.37 3.90
C GLY A 80 -17.51 -10.89 5.34
N ASN A 81 -16.37 -10.60 5.95
CA ASN A 81 -16.27 -10.12 7.31
C ASN A 81 -15.03 -9.23 7.53
N LEU A 82 -14.91 -8.66 8.73
CA LEU A 82 -13.84 -7.74 9.09
C LEU A 82 -12.44 -8.38 9.01
N VAL A 83 -12.30 -9.64 9.42
CA VAL A 83 -11.02 -10.34 9.39
C VAL A 83 -10.55 -10.52 7.95
N GLU A 84 -11.45 -10.87 7.04
CA GLU A 84 -11.15 -11.03 5.61
C GLU A 84 -10.67 -9.72 4.96
N VAL A 85 -11.18 -8.55 5.39
CA VAL A 85 -10.71 -7.24 4.89
C VAL A 85 -9.21 -7.07 5.19
N PHE A 86 -8.82 -7.25 6.44
CA PHE A 86 -7.43 -7.05 6.86
C PHE A 86 -6.49 -8.19 6.45
N GLU A 87 -7.00 -9.41 6.28
CA GLU A 87 -6.24 -10.50 5.66
C GLU A 87 -5.93 -10.20 4.20
N HIS A 88 -6.90 -9.68 3.45
CA HIS A 88 -6.66 -9.24 2.08
C HIS A 88 -5.68 -8.06 2.03
N ALA A 89 -5.79 -7.08 2.93
CA ALA A 89 -4.80 -6.00 3.04
C ALA A 89 -3.38 -6.57 3.29
N LEU A 90 -3.24 -7.55 4.19
CA LEU A 90 -1.93 -8.16 4.49
C LEU A 90 -1.36 -8.93 3.30
N GLU A 91 -2.20 -9.65 2.57
CA GLU A 91 -1.78 -10.35 1.36
C GLU A 91 -1.36 -9.36 0.26
N HIS A 92 -2.06 -8.22 0.16
CA HIS A 92 -1.72 -7.15 -0.76
C HIS A 92 -0.39 -6.49 -0.41
N GLU A 93 -0.14 -6.14 0.86
CA GLU A 93 1.16 -5.57 1.28
C GLU A 93 2.33 -6.49 0.94
N LYS A 94 2.19 -7.80 1.19
CA LYS A 94 3.20 -8.79 0.80
C LYS A 94 3.40 -8.88 -0.70
N HIS A 95 2.38 -8.56 -1.50
CA HIS A 95 2.49 -8.50 -2.94
C HIS A 95 3.28 -7.25 -3.35
N VAL A 96 2.96 -6.08 -2.80
CA VAL A 96 3.68 -4.82 -3.05
C VAL A 96 5.16 -4.95 -2.66
N SER A 97 5.48 -5.57 -1.51
CA SER A 97 6.86 -5.84 -1.10
C SER A 97 7.64 -6.63 -2.15
N LYS A 98 7.02 -7.63 -2.79
CA LYS A 98 7.66 -8.41 -3.86
C LYS A 98 7.90 -7.56 -5.11
N LEU A 99 6.95 -6.69 -5.47
CA LEU A 99 7.12 -5.78 -6.61
C LEU A 99 8.29 -4.81 -6.37
N ILE A 100 8.43 -4.29 -5.14
CA ILE A 100 9.57 -3.46 -4.75
C ILE A 100 10.89 -4.24 -4.82
N ASP A 101 10.94 -5.48 -4.32
CA ASP A 101 12.13 -6.32 -4.40
C ASP A 101 12.54 -6.60 -5.86
N GLU A 102 11.58 -6.92 -6.72
CA GLU A 102 11.78 -7.11 -8.16
C GLU A 102 12.30 -5.82 -8.82
N LEU A 103 11.75 -4.66 -8.44
CA LEU A 103 12.19 -3.36 -8.95
C LEU A 103 13.62 -3.00 -8.48
N VAL A 104 13.99 -3.34 -7.25
CA VAL A 104 15.36 -3.23 -6.73
C VAL A 104 16.30 -4.11 -7.56
N GLN A 105 15.89 -5.34 -7.89
CA GLN A 105 16.66 -6.24 -8.74
C GLN A 105 16.86 -5.64 -10.14
N VAL A 106 15.81 -5.11 -10.77
CA VAL A 106 15.92 -4.44 -12.08
C VAL A 106 16.91 -3.27 -12.02
N ALA A 107 16.84 -2.43 -11.00
CA ALA A 107 17.79 -1.32 -10.82
C ALA A 107 19.24 -1.82 -10.63
N SER A 108 19.42 -2.98 -9.99
CA SER A 108 20.73 -3.64 -9.82
C SER A 108 21.30 -4.18 -11.13
N GLU A 109 20.47 -4.88 -11.92
CA GLU A 109 20.84 -5.41 -13.24
C GLU A 109 21.26 -4.28 -14.21
N GLU A 110 20.55 -3.16 -14.16
CA GLU A 110 20.83 -1.96 -14.95
C GLU A 110 22.01 -1.14 -14.40
N LYS A 111 22.60 -1.56 -13.27
CA LYS A 111 23.71 -0.90 -12.56
C LYS A 111 23.38 0.55 -12.15
N ASP A 112 22.10 0.86 -11.92
CA ASP A 112 21.64 2.19 -11.49
C ASP A 112 21.62 2.26 -9.95
N ASN A 113 22.77 2.59 -9.37
CA ASN A 113 22.94 2.67 -7.91
C ASN A 113 22.05 3.75 -7.27
N ALA A 114 21.76 4.83 -7.99
CA ALA A 114 20.91 5.90 -7.48
C ALA A 114 19.47 5.43 -7.32
N THR A 115 18.97 4.58 -8.23
CA THR A 115 17.61 4.02 -8.15
C THR A 115 17.56 2.91 -7.10
N GLN A 116 18.57 2.06 -7.00
CA GLN A 116 18.67 1.11 -5.89
C GLN A 116 18.62 1.81 -4.53
N ASN A 117 19.41 2.87 -4.32
CA ASN A 117 19.41 3.62 -3.06
C ASN A 117 18.04 4.28 -2.77
N PHE A 118 17.38 4.80 -3.81
CA PHE A 118 16.02 5.31 -3.68
C PHE A 118 15.03 4.21 -3.25
N LEU A 119 15.05 3.05 -3.91
CA LEU A 119 14.13 1.95 -3.62
C LEU A 119 14.36 1.30 -2.25
N TRP A 120 15.58 1.35 -1.71
CA TRP A 120 15.86 0.89 -0.35
C TRP A 120 15.05 1.62 0.73
N GLN A 121 14.51 2.81 0.46
CA GLN A 121 13.59 3.45 1.40
C GLN A 121 12.24 2.69 1.45
N PHE A 122 11.68 2.33 0.29
CA PHE A 122 10.44 1.55 0.17
C PHE A 122 10.60 0.14 0.73
N VAL A 123 11.76 -0.50 0.55
CA VAL A 123 12.03 -1.81 1.17
C VAL A 123 11.93 -1.73 2.70
N ARG A 124 12.41 -0.65 3.31
CA ARG A 124 12.30 -0.47 4.77
C ARG A 124 10.87 -0.15 5.20
N GLU A 125 10.17 0.64 4.41
CA GLU A 125 8.77 1.01 4.65
C GLU A 125 7.84 -0.20 4.59
N GLN A 126 7.96 -1.03 3.56
CA GLN A 126 7.17 -2.25 3.41
C GLN A 126 7.33 -3.24 4.59
N VAL A 127 8.50 -3.27 5.25
CA VAL A 127 8.68 -4.07 6.47
C VAL A 127 7.78 -3.56 7.61
N GLU A 128 7.64 -2.25 7.74
CA GLU A 128 6.76 -1.63 8.74
C GLU A 128 5.28 -1.78 8.35
N GLU A 129 4.93 -1.64 7.07
CA GLU A 129 3.56 -1.83 6.56
C GLU A 129 3.07 -3.27 6.82
N GLU A 130 3.86 -4.28 6.43
CA GLU A 130 3.52 -5.68 6.70
C GLU A 130 3.35 -5.95 8.20
N ALA A 131 4.24 -5.40 9.04
CA ALA A 131 4.18 -5.58 10.49
C ALA A 131 2.93 -4.94 11.10
N ASN A 132 2.57 -3.73 10.64
CA ASN A 132 1.39 -3.00 11.09
C ASN A 132 0.11 -3.77 10.77
N VAL A 133 -0.07 -4.19 9.51
CA VAL A 133 -1.27 -4.92 9.10
C VAL A 133 -1.33 -6.30 9.76
N LEU A 134 -0.20 -7.01 9.87
CA LEU A 134 -0.13 -8.31 10.55
C LEU A 134 -0.54 -8.22 12.03
N ASN A 135 -0.15 -7.15 12.72
CA ASN A 135 -0.54 -6.91 14.11
C ASN A 135 -2.05 -6.71 14.22
N ILE A 136 -2.67 -5.96 13.30
CA ILE A 136 -4.12 -5.76 13.25
C ILE A 136 -4.83 -7.11 13.04
N VAL A 137 -4.45 -7.87 12.02
CA VAL A 137 -5.01 -9.22 11.74
C VAL A 137 -4.90 -10.12 12.97
N SER A 138 -3.72 -10.16 13.60
CA SER A 138 -3.45 -11.00 14.77
C SER A 138 -4.33 -10.64 15.97
N ARG A 139 -4.64 -9.35 16.16
CA ARG A 139 -5.55 -8.88 17.21
C ARG A 139 -7.00 -9.19 16.87
N LEU A 140 -7.43 -8.96 15.62
CA LEU A 140 -8.79 -9.26 15.17
C LEU A 140 -9.13 -10.74 15.35
N ARG A 141 -8.22 -11.66 14.98
CA ARG A 141 -8.42 -13.11 15.14
C ARG A 141 -8.57 -13.56 16.60
N LYS A 142 -8.09 -12.76 17.56
CA LYS A 142 -8.17 -13.05 19.01
C LYS A 142 -9.28 -12.27 19.71
N ALA A 143 -9.85 -11.27 19.05
CA ALA A 143 -10.83 -10.38 19.63
C ALA A 143 -12.22 -11.05 19.69
N GLY A 144 -12.91 -10.90 20.81
CA GLY A 144 -14.37 -11.06 20.86
C GLY A 144 -15.06 -9.74 20.49
N ASP A 145 -16.39 -9.76 20.32
CA ASP A 145 -17.18 -8.63 19.81
C ASP A 145 -16.88 -7.27 20.50
N SER A 146 -16.83 -7.25 21.84
CA SER A 146 -16.52 -6.02 22.60
C SER A 146 -15.09 -5.50 22.36
N ALA A 147 -14.14 -6.39 22.08
CA ALA A 147 -12.77 -6.00 21.78
C ALA A 147 -12.62 -5.43 20.36
N ILE A 148 -13.48 -5.84 19.42
CA ILE A 148 -13.50 -5.29 18.05
C ILE A 148 -13.89 -3.80 18.08
N LEU A 149 -14.93 -3.42 18.83
CA LEU A 149 -15.34 -2.02 18.95
C LEU A 149 -14.25 -1.15 19.58
N PHE A 150 -13.52 -1.68 20.57
CA PHE A 150 -12.37 -0.98 21.14
C PHE A 150 -11.23 -0.82 20.12
N MET A 151 -10.95 -1.86 19.32
CA MET A 151 -9.97 -1.79 18.25
C MET A 151 -10.36 -0.78 17.18
N ASP A 152 -11.63 -0.71 16.81
CA ASP A 152 -12.14 0.26 15.85
C ASP A 152 -11.85 1.68 16.31
N ALA A 153 -12.27 2.03 17.53
CA ALA A 153 -11.99 3.33 18.13
C ALA A 153 -10.49 3.66 18.14
N LYS A 154 -9.64 2.69 18.49
CA LYS A 154 -8.18 2.87 18.53
C LYS A 154 -7.55 3.09 17.15
N LEU A 155 -8.00 2.38 16.13
CA LEU A 155 -7.50 2.57 14.76
C LEU A 155 -7.94 3.93 14.18
N GLY A 156 -9.10 4.43 14.61
CA GLY A 156 -9.57 5.77 14.30
C GLY A 156 -8.76 6.92 14.90
N GLU A 157 -7.89 6.64 15.89
CA GLU A 157 -6.97 7.60 16.50
C GLU A 157 -5.65 7.76 15.73
N ARG A 158 -5.39 6.95 14.67
CA ARG A 158 -4.17 7.07 13.85
C ARG A 158 -3.97 8.53 13.46
N GLU A 159 -2.87 9.15 13.90
CA GLU A 159 -2.50 10.52 13.49
C GLU A 159 -1.95 10.50 12.06
N SER A 160 -1.87 11.69 11.44
CA SER A 160 -1.38 11.87 10.06
C SER A 160 0.09 11.56 9.93
#